data_AF-A0A1Q8A270-F1
#
_entry.id   AF-A0A1Q8A270-F1
#
_cell.length_a   1.000
_cell.length_b   1.000
_cell.length_c   1.000
_cell.angle_alpha   90.00
_cell.angle_beta   90.00
_cell.angle_gamma   90.00
#
_symmetry.space_group_name_H-M   'P 1'
#
loop_
_entity.id
_entity.type
_entity.pdbx_description
1 polymer ?
#
loop_
_entity_poly.entity_id
_entity_poly.type
_entity_poly.pdbx_seq_one_letter_code
_entity_poly.pdbx_strand_id
1 'polypeptide(L)'
;MPDGRYVLGTDTVNVTNGVCRDSEGRLAGSTLTQEIALKNFLEWTDWAFEEALLGLTLNPARALKLERKGALEPGADADIAILDTRFRVMKTFVGGRMVFDRS
;
A
#
# COMPACT_ATOMS: atom_id res chain seq x y z
N MET A 1 -7.99 -7.57 4.35
CA MET A 1 -8.71 -7.65 5.64
C MET A 1 -9.94 -8.52 5.41
N PRO A 2 -10.16 -9.60 6.19
CA PRO A 2 -11.35 -10.43 6.04
C PRO A 2 -12.63 -9.67 6.39
N ASP A 3 -13.77 -10.16 5.91
CA ASP A 3 -15.08 -9.68 6.35
C ASP A 3 -15.23 -9.88 7.86
N GLY A 4 -15.86 -8.90 8.51
CA GLY A 4 -15.99 -8.89 9.97
C GLY A 4 -16.25 -7.52 10.57
N ARG A 5 -16.37 -7.49 11.89
CA ARG A 5 -16.61 -6.27 12.68
C ARG A 5 -15.31 -5.82 13.34
N TYR A 6 -14.97 -4.54 13.19
CA TYR A 6 -13.72 -3.96 13.67
C TYR A 6 -13.95 -2.65 14.42
N VAL A 7 -12.98 -2.25 15.24
CA VAL A 7 -12.95 -0.93 15.89
C VAL A 7 -11.97 -0.04 15.14
N LEU A 8 -12.44 1.11 14.66
CA LEU A 8 -11.64 2.13 13.96
C LEU A 8 -11.70 3.44 14.76
N GLY A 9 -10.64 3.73 15.51
CA GLY A 9 -10.66 4.82 16.48
C GLY A 9 -11.68 4.55 17.58
N THR A 10 -12.67 5.44 17.72
CA THR A 10 -13.80 5.26 18.65
C THR A 10 -15.01 4.58 18.00
N ASP A 11 -15.00 4.40 16.68
CA ASP A 11 -16.15 3.92 15.93
C ASP A 11 -16.08 2.41 15.71
N THR A 12 -17.25 1.78 15.55
CA THR A 12 -17.34 0.39 15.11
C THR A 12 -17.73 0.34 13.64
N VAL A 13 -16.97 -0.41 12.86
CA VAL A 13 -17.15 -0.58 11.42
C VAL A 13 -17.36 -2.04 11.06
N ASN A 14 -18.06 -2.29 9.96
CA ASN A 14 -18.26 -3.61 9.40
C ASN A 14 -17.64 -3.68 8.00
N VAL A 15 -16.90 -4.76 7.76
CA VAL A 15 -16.42 -5.13 6.42
C VAL A 15 -17.32 -6.24 5.90
N THR A 16 -17.96 -5.96 4.76
CA THR A 16 -18.77 -6.94 4.04
C THR A 16 -18.36 -6.92 2.58
N ASN A 17 -18.01 -8.08 2.03
CA ASN A 17 -17.44 -8.24 0.69
C ASN A 17 -16.25 -7.30 0.44
N GLY A 18 -15.37 -7.13 1.44
CA GLY A 18 -14.21 -6.24 1.37
C GLY A 18 -14.51 -4.74 1.42
N VAL A 19 -15.76 -4.31 1.65
CA VAL A 19 -16.12 -2.89 1.76
C VAL A 19 -16.34 -2.52 3.23
N CYS A 20 -15.54 -1.58 3.74
CA CYS A 20 -15.64 -1.08 5.12
C CYS A 20 -16.69 0.03 5.24
N ARG A 21 -17.69 -0.17 6.10
CA ARG A 21 -18.75 0.80 6.36
C ARG A 21 -19.00 1.03 7.85
N ASP A 22 -19.40 2.24 8.20
CA ASP A 22 -19.84 2.59 9.55
C ASP A 22 -21.27 2.10 9.84
N SER A 23 -21.77 2.40 11.04
CA SER A 23 -23.14 2.01 11.46
C SER A 23 -24.27 2.65 10.65
N GLU A 24 -23.99 3.76 9.95
CA GLU A 24 -24.94 4.44 9.07
C GLU A 24 -24.80 3.96 7.61
N GLY A 25 -23.89 3.02 7.34
CA GLY A 25 -23.64 2.48 6.01
C GLY A 25 -22.74 3.35 5.12
N ARG A 26 -22.11 4.40 5.65
CA ARG A 26 -21.16 5.25 4.91
C ARG A 26 -19.80 4.55 4.81
N LEU A 27 -19.00 4.88 3.79
CA LEU A 27 -17.64 4.34 3.67
C LEU A 27 -16.78 4.82 4.85
N ALA A 28 -16.06 3.89 5.47
CA ALA A 28 -15.23 4.15 6.64
C ALA A 28 -13.81 3.60 6.43
N GLY A 29 -13.03 4.28 5.58
CA GLY A 29 -11.73 3.79 5.12
C GLY A 29 -11.85 2.73 4.01
N SER A 30 -10.79 1.97 3.77
CA SER A 30 -10.75 0.92 2.76
C SER A 30 -10.01 -0.32 3.27
N THR A 31 -10.22 -1.45 2.60
CA THR A 31 -9.41 -2.67 2.79
C THR A 31 -8.33 -2.81 1.70
N LEU A 32 -8.07 -1.73 0.95
CA LEU A 32 -7.19 -1.73 -0.22
C LEU A 32 -5.73 -1.84 0.23
N THR A 33 -5.00 -2.77 -0.38
CA THR A 33 -3.55 -2.89 -0.20
C THR A 33 -2.81 -2.14 -1.31
N GLN A 34 -1.57 -1.73 -1.06
CA GLN A 34 -0.81 -0.88 -1.97
C GLN A 34 -0.56 -1.56 -3.33
N GLU A 35 -0.33 -2.87 -3.33
CA GLU A 35 -0.11 -3.62 -4.57
C GLU A 35 -1.37 -3.74 -5.43
N ILE A 36 -2.55 -3.82 -4.80
CA ILE A 36 -3.83 -3.76 -5.52
C ILE A 36 -4.09 -2.33 -6.00
N ALA A 37 -3.76 -1.32 -5.20
CA ALA A 37 -3.87 0.09 -5.60
C ALA A 37 -3.03 0.40 -6.85
N LEU A 38 -1.77 -0.05 -6.87
CA LEU A 38 -0.86 0.07 -8.02
C LEU A 38 -1.43 -0.62 -9.25
N LYS A 39 -1.88 -1.88 -9.11
CA LYS A 39 -2.49 -2.64 -10.20
C LYS A 39 -3.71 -1.90 -10.77
N ASN A 40 -4.64 -1.50 -9.92
CA ASN A 40 -5.86 -0.79 -10.34
C ASN A 40 -5.52 0.54 -11.02
N PHE A 41 -4.56 1.30 -10.48
CA PHE A 41 -4.16 2.58 -11.05
C PHE A 41 -3.63 2.43 -12.48
N LEU A 42 -2.78 1.43 -12.72
CA LEU A 42 -2.25 1.12 -14.05
C LEU A 42 -3.31 0.56 -15.00
N GLU A 43 -4.31 -0.17 -14.49
CA GLU A 43 -5.41 -0.69 -15.31
C GLU A 43 -6.44 0.40 -15.68
N TRP A 44 -6.60 1.44 -14.86
CA TRP A 44 -7.62 2.47 -15.04
C TRP A 44 -7.09 3.77 -15.65
N THR A 45 -5.78 3.87 -15.86
CA THR A 45 -5.13 5.07 -16.39
C THR A 45 -4.08 4.68 -17.44
N ASP A 46 -3.70 5.64 -18.29
CA ASP A 46 -2.64 5.45 -19.30
C ASP A 46 -1.23 5.80 -18.77
N TRP A 47 -1.05 5.86 -17.44
CA TRP A 47 0.22 6.22 -16.83
C TRP A 47 1.24 5.09 -16.93
N ALA A 48 2.51 5.46 -17.10
CA ALA A 48 3.60 4.49 -17.07
C ALA A 48 3.79 3.94 -15.65
N PHE A 49 4.34 2.72 -15.56
CA PHE A 49 4.62 2.05 -14.30
C PHE A 49 5.50 2.90 -13.37
N GLU A 50 6.54 3.51 -13.94
CA GLU A 50 7.51 4.35 -13.25
C GLU A 50 6.84 5.60 -12.66
N GLU A 51 5.88 6.19 -13.37
CA GLU A 51 5.13 7.36 -12.91
C GLU A 51 4.18 7.00 -11.77
N ALA A 52 3.49 5.85 -11.86
CA ALA A 52 2.63 5.36 -10.80
C ALA A 52 3.42 5.11 -9.51
N LEU A 53 4.63 4.53 -9.61
CA LEU A 53 5.49 4.29 -8.44
C LEU A 53 5.81 5.56 -7.66
N LEU A 54 5.99 6.71 -8.32
CA LEU A 54 6.26 7.98 -7.64
C LEU A 54 5.15 8.32 -6.63
N GLY A 55 3.89 8.04 -6.97
CA GLY A 55 2.73 8.27 -6.10
C GLY A 55 2.71 7.39 -4.85
N LEU A 56 3.32 6.20 -4.91
CA LEU A 56 3.37 5.25 -3.79
C LEU A 56 4.65 5.39 -2.94
N THR A 57 5.75 5.92 -3.52
CA THR A 57 7.07 5.93 -2.88
C THR A 57 7.61 7.34 -2.66
N LEU A 58 8.14 7.98 -3.70
CA LEU A 58 8.91 9.22 -3.60
C LEU A 58 8.06 10.42 -3.22
N ASN A 59 6.84 10.54 -3.76
CA ASN A 59 5.97 11.68 -3.48
C ASN A 59 5.49 11.71 -2.03
N PRO A 60 5.00 10.60 -1.43
CA PRO A 60 4.71 10.54 0.00
C PRO A 60 5.94 10.82 0.88
N ALA A 61 7.10 10.27 0.53
CA ALA A 61 8.35 10.52 1.27
C ALA A 61 8.71 12.01 1.28
N ARG A 62 8.61 12.68 0.12
CA ARG A 62 8.83 14.13 0.01
C ARG A 62 7.80 14.94 0.79
N ALA A 63 6.52 14.60 0.69
CA ALA A 63 5.44 15.29 1.40
C ALA A 63 5.63 15.23 2.92
N LEU A 64 6.15 14.12 3.43
CA LEU A 64 6.45 13.89 4.85
C LEU A 64 7.87 14.30 5.26
N LYS A 65 8.69 14.83 4.34
CA LYS A 65 10.10 15.21 4.58
C LYS A 65 10.97 14.05 5.08
N LEU A 66 10.74 12.85 4.54
CA LEU A 66 11.51 11.65 4.85
C LEU A 66 12.67 11.52 3.86
N GLU A 67 13.85 12.04 4.24
CA GLU A 67 15.00 12.18 3.34
C GLU A 67 15.62 10.85 2.86
N ARG A 68 15.43 9.77 3.63
CA ARG A 68 16.04 8.45 3.34
C ARG A 68 15.04 7.42 2.80
N LYS A 69 13.83 7.84 2.42
CA LYS A 69 12.72 6.95 2.04
C LYS A 69 12.25 7.22 0.62
N GLY A 70 11.59 6.22 0.03
CA GLY A 70 10.87 6.36 -1.23
C GLY A 70 11.75 6.31 -2.49
N ALA A 71 13.06 6.10 -2.35
CA ALA A 71 14.01 5.96 -3.45
C ALA A 71 14.93 4.76 -3.23
N LEU A 72 15.36 4.14 -4.33
CA LEU A 72 16.37 3.07 -4.34
C LEU A 72 17.71 3.67 -4.80
N GLU A 73 18.43 4.27 -3.86
CA GLU A 73 19.71 4.94 -4.11
C GLU A 73 20.68 4.80 -2.92
N PRO A 74 22.00 4.93 -3.13
CA PRO A 74 22.97 4.88 -2.04
C PRO A 74 22.67 5.92 -0.96
N GLY A 75 22.63 5.48 0.30
CA GLY A 75 22.33 6.35 1.44
C GLY A 75 20.86 6.32 1.89
N ALA A 76 19.94 5.85 1.05
CA ALA A 76 18.56 5.58 1.44
C ALA A 76 18.46 4.35 2.37
N ASP A 77 17.37 4.26 3.12
CA ASP A 77 17.08 3.07 3.90
C ASP A 77 16.66 1.94 2.97
N ALA A 78 17.14 0.72 3.25
CA ALA A 78 16.79 -0.47 2.48
C ALA A 78 15.37 -0.99 2.83
N ASP A 79 14.38 -0.13 2.63
CA ASP A 79 12.94 -0.42 2.68
C ASP A 79 12.47 -0.75 1.26
N ILE A 80 12.29 -2.04 0.97
CA ILE A 80 12.14 -2.54 -0.40
C ILE A 80 10.98 -3.52 -0.45
N ALA A 81 10.07 -3.35 -1.40
CA ALA A 81 9.09 -4.36 -1.77
C ALA A 81 9.43 -4.92 -3.16
N ILE A 82 9.61 -6.24 -3.24
CA ILE A 82 9.82 -6.95 -4.52
C ILE A 82 8.46 -7.46 -4.99
N LEU A 83 8.06 -7.05 -6.18
CA LEU A 83 6.81 -7.48 -6.82
C LEU A 83 7.12 -8.43 -7.98
N ASP A 84 6.20 -9.35 -8.30
CA ASP A 84 6.24 -10.08 -9.57
C ASP A 84 5.57 -9.29 -10.71
N THR A 85 5.55 -9.86 -11.91
CA THR A 85 4.94 -9.25 -13.11
C THR A 85 3.42 -9.09 -13.03
N ARG A 86 2.77 -9.63 -12.01
CA ARG A 86 1.35 -9.45 -11.71
C ARG A 86 1.14 -8.52 -10.51
N PHE A 87 2.18 -7.77 -10.12
CA PHE A 87 2.21 -6.88 -8.97
C PHE A 87 1.96 -7.56 -7.63
N ARG A 88 2.19 -8.87 -7.49
CA ARG A 88 2.07 -9.54 -6.18
C ARG A 88 3.34 -9.32 -5.39
N VAL A 89 3.22 -8.93 -4.11
CA VAL A 89 4.38 -8.79 -3.20
C VAL A 89 5.01 -10.15 -2.97
N MET A 90 6.26 -10.33 -3.43
CA MET A 90 7.05 -11.55 -3.26
C MET A 90 7.92 -11.49 -2.01
N LYS A 91 8.57 -10.34 -1.76
CA LYS A 91 9.43 -10.13 -0.59
C LYS A 91 9.33 -8.68 -0.10
N THR A 92 9.55 -8.47 1.19
CA THR A 92 9.65 -7.13 1.78
C THR A 92 10.84 -7.04 2.70
N PHE A 93 11.58 -5.95 2.58
CA PHE A 93 12.71 -5.59 3.43
C PHE A 93 12.38 -4.28 4.16
N VAL A 94 12.76 -4.19 5.43
CA VAL A 94 12.67 -2.97 6.24
C VAL A 94 14.03 -2.75 6.92
N GLY A 95 14.69 -1.64 6.61
CA GLY A 95 16.05 -1.35 7.04
C GLY A 95 17.04 -2.45 6.64
N GLY A 96 16.84 -3.08 5.48
CA GLY A 96 17.68 -4.16 4.96
C GLY A 96 17.38 -5.54 5.53
N ARG A 97 16.48 -5.67 6.52
CA ARG A 97 16.05 -6.98 7.03
C ARG A 97 14.82 -7.46 6.29
N MET A 98 14.85 -8.71 5.81
CA MET A 98 13.67 -9.34 5.21
C MET A 98 12.62 -9.58 6.30
N VAL A 99 11.42 -9.05 6.11
CA VAL A 99 10.28 -9.18 7.05
C VAL A 99 9.12 -9.96 6.46
N PHE A 100 9.15 -10.21 5.14
CA PHE A 100 8.16 -11.01 4.44
C PHE A 100 8.81 -11.74 3.27
N ASP A 101 8.43 -13.00 3.09
CA ASP A 101 8.79 -13.85 1.96
C ASP A 101 7.60 -14.72 1.58
N ARG A 102 7.23 -14.73 0.30
CA ARG A 102 6.12 -15.52 -0.25
C ARG A 102 6.55 -16.93 -0.72
N SER A 103 7.84 -17.22 -0.78
CA SER A 103 8.35 -18.52 -1.27
C SER A 103 7.89 -19.73 -0.46
#